data_AF-A0A9N9TQ09-F1
#
_entry.id   AF-A0A9N9TQ09-F1
#
_cell.length_a   1.000
_cell.length_b   1.000
_cell.length_c   1.000
_cell.angle_alpha   90.00
_cell.angle_beta   90.00
_cell.angle_gamma   90.00
#
_symmetry.space_group_name_H-M   'P 1'
#
loop_
_entity.id
_entity.type
_entity.pdbx_description
1 polymer ?
#
loop_
_entity_poly.entity_id
_entity_poly.type
_entity_poly.pdbx_seq_one_letter_code
_entity_poly.pdbx_strand_id
1 'polypeptide(L)'
;MAVNCCRIAQFFLAAITLFLALSAAHVLHDAIDNGAPSNAPFVIYTDDQGQLLDTLPVCQDFNRGLCNRPACRFVHLQEGEGVEVIDQRVAVCRDAAKGQCCRSACKYYHIPIALPPAPVMAALASYLQH
;
A
#
# COMPACT_ATOMS: atom_id res chain seq x y z
N MET A 1 12.73 56.47 -23.18
CA MET A 1 12.31 56.28 -21.77
C MET A 1 11.02 55.45 -21.76
N ALA A 2 11.10 54.13 -21.96
CA ALA A 2 9.90 53.26 -21.96
C ALA A 2 10.28 51.78 -21.85
N VAL A 3 10.92 51.38 -20.75
CA VAL A 3 11.25 49.96 -20.48
C VAL A 3 11.07 49.65 -18.99
N ASN A 4 9.92 49.95 -18.40
CA ASN A 4 9.70 49.59 -16.98
C ASN A 4 8.23 49.39 -16.56
N CYS A 5 7.37 48.93 -17.47
CA CYS A 5 5.96 48.60 -17.16
C CYS A 5 5.60 47.13 -17.47
N CYS A 6 6.57 46.20 -17.40
CA CYS A 6 6.31 44.77 -17.63
C CYS A 6 6.89 43.86 -16.54
N ARG A 7 7.77 44.38 -15.68
CA ARG A 7 8.42 43.58 -14.62
C ARG A 7 7.51 43.26 -13.44
N ILE A 8 6.48 44.08 -13.15
CA ILE A 8 5.54 43.83 -12.04
C ILE A 8 4.58 42.68 -12.37
N ALA A 9 4.19 42.53 -13.63
CA ALA A 9 3.32 41.42 -14.08
C ALA A 9 4.02 40.05 -14.05
N GLN A 10 5.35 40.01 -14.24
CA GLN A 10 6.13 38.76 -14.17
C GLN A 10 6.28 38.21 -12.74
N PHE A 11 6.22 39.06 -11.71
CA PHE A 11 6.24 38.60 -10.31
C PHE A 11 4.90 37.96 -9.89
N PHE A 12 3.77 38.47 -10.41
CA PHE A 12 2.45 37.93 -10.07
C PHE A 12 2.19 36.56 -10.70
N LEU A 13 2.61 36.33 -11.95
CA LEU A 13 2.48 35.00 -12.57
C LEU A 13 3.37 33.95 -11.90
N ALA A 14 4.59 34.32 -11.49
CA ALA A 14 5.50 33.41 -10.79
C ALA A 14 4.96 32.95 -9.43
N ALA A 15 4.27 33.83 -8.70
CA ALA A 15 3.64 33.51 -7.42
C ALA A 15 2.43 32.56 -7.58
N ILE A 16 1.64 32.74 -8.65
CA ILE A 16 0.48 31.87 -8.95
C ILE A 16 0.94 30.47 -9.39
N THR A 17 1.99 30.37 -10.21
CA THR A 17 2.59 29.07 -10.58
C THR A 17 3.24 28.37 -9.40
N LEU A 18 3.83 29.12 -8.45
CA LEU A 18 4.40 28.56 -7.23
C LEU A 18 3.29 28.04 -6.28
N PHE A 19 2.14 28.72 -6.20
CA PHE A 19 0.98 28.26 -5.42
C PHE A 19 0.33 27.00 -6.01
N LEU A 20 0.19 26.93 -7.34
CA LEU A 20 -0.32 25.73 -8.03
C LEU A 20 0.67 24.55 -7.95
N ALA A 21 1.98 24.82 -8.00
CA ALA A 21 3.01 23.79 -7.80
C ALA A 21 3.06 23.26 -6.36
N LEU A 22 2.84 24.12 -5.35
CA LEU A 22 2.74 23.72 -3.95
C LEU A 22 1.51 22.84 -3.69
N SER A 23 0.43 23.07 -4.45
CA SER A 23 -0.78 22.25 -4.44
C SER A 23 -0.54 20.88 -5.07
N ALA A 24 0.19 20.81 -6.19
CA ALA A 24 0.52 19.54 -6.86
C ALA A 24 1.50 18.66 -6.05
N ALA A 25 2.40 19.26 -5.27
CA ALA A 25 3.33 18.54 -4.39
C ALA A 25 2.66 17.95 -3.13
N HIS A 26 1.51 18.50 -2.70
CA HIS A 26 0.70 17.91 -1.63
C HIS A 26 -0.13 16.71 -2.12
N VAL A 27 -0.64 16.74 -3.35
CA VAL A 27 -1.44 15.63 -3.91
C VAL A 27 -0.60 14.37 -4.14
N LEU A 28 0.74 14.48 -4.23
CA LEU A 28 1.62 13.31 -4.37
C LEU A 28 2.09 12.71 -3.03
N HIS A 29 1.84 13.34 -1.88
CA HIS A 29 2.22 12.79 -0.57
C HIS A 29 1.17 11.84 0.02
N ASP A 30 -0.06 11.84 -0.48
CA ASP A 30 -1.14 10.99 0.06
C ASP A 30 -1.03 9.50 -0.34
N ALA A 31 -0.08 9.13 -1.20
CA ALA A 31 0.02 7.77 -1.74
C ALA A 31 1.12 6.89 -1.12
N ILE A 32 1.93 7.39 -0.17
CA ILE A 32 3.11 6.65 0.32
C ILE A 32 3.14 6.42 1.86
N ASP A 33 2.34 7.11 2.68
CA ASP A 33 2.43 6.97 4.16
C ASP A 33 1.20 6.37 4.88
N ASN A 34 0.11 6.04 4.19
CA ASN A 34 -1.11 5.63 4.89
C ASN A 34 -1.18 4.10 5.11
N GLY A 35 -0.75 3.66 6.29
CA GLY A 35 -1.44 2.55 6.98
C GLY A 35 -0.92 1.14 6.73
N ALA A 36 0.32 0.94 6.27
CA ALA A 36 0.89 -0.42 6.26
C ALA A 36 0.96 -0.94 7.72
N PRO A 37 0.29 -2.05 8.07
CA PRO A 37 0.37 -2.60 9.41
C PRO A 37 1.82 -2.95 9.77
N SER A 38 2.24 -2.60 10.98
CA SER A 38 3.62 -2.78 11.45
C SER A 38 4.12 -4.24 11.40
N ASN A 39 3.20 -5.20 11.36
CA ASN A 39 3.49 -6.62 11.25
C ASN A 39 3.49 -7.15 9.81
N ALA A 40 3.21 -6.31 8.80
CA ALA A 40 3.22 -6.69 7.40
C ALA A 40 4.43 -7.53 6.94
N PRO A 41 5.68 -7.26 7.37
CA PRO A 41 6.83 -8.10 6.99
C PRO A 41 6.87 -9.49 7.66
N PHE A 42 6.10 -9.71 8.73
CA PHE A 42 6.07 -10.98 9.47
C PHE A 42 4.89 -11.88 9.08
N VAL A 43 3.95 -11.37 8.28
CA VAL A 43 2.82 -12.14 7.75
C VAL A 43 3.30 -12.99 6.58
N ILE A 44 2.89 -14.26 6.57
CA ILE A 44 3.16 -15.18 5.46
C ILE A 44 2.02 -15.06 4.45
N TYR A 45 2.34 -14.59 3.26
CA TYR A 45 1.38 -14.39 2.17
C TYR A 45 1.38 -15.50 1.12
N THR A 46 2.31 -16.45 1.22
CA THR A 46 2.50 -17.53 0.26
C THR A 46 2.45 -18.89 0.94
N ASP A 47 2.10 -19.92 0.18
CA ASP A 47 2.17 -21.31 0.63
C ASP A 47 3.58 -21.92 0.42
N ASP A 48 3.71 -23.21 0.76
CA ASP A 48 4.92 -24.01 0.58
C ASP A 48 5.36 -24.17 -0.88
N GLN A 49 4.44 -23.96 -1.82
CA GLN A 49 4.69 -24.00 -3.27
C GLN A 49 5.04 -22.61 -3.84
N GLY A 50 5.10 -21.57 -2.99
CA GLY A 50 5.37 -20.20 -3.40
C GLY A 50 4.19 -19.52 -4.11
N GLN A 51 2.99 -20.09 -4.02
CA GLN A 51 1.77 -19.50 -4.56
C GLN A 51 1.20 -18.49 -3.57
N LEU A 52 0.67 -17.37 -4.07
CA LEU A 52 -0.02 -16.38 -3.24
C LEU A 52 -1.31 -16.98 -2.64
N LEU A 53 -1.48 -16.80 -1.34
CA LEU A 53 -2.70 -17.21 -0.62
C LEU A 53 -3.86 -16.29 -1.01
N ASP A 54 -4.99 -16.91 -1.38
CA ASP A 54 -6.22 -16.17 -1.69
C ASP A 54 -6.89 -15.55 -0.47
N THR A 55 -6.71 -16.19 0.69
CA THR A 55 -7.26 -15.72 1.95
C THR A 55 -6.20 -15.71 3.03
N LEU A 56 -6.15 -14.64 3.81
CA LEU A 56 -5.22 -14.49 4.92
C LEU A 56 -5.96 -14.42 6.25
N PRO A 57 -5.47 -15.11 7.28
CA PRO A 57 -6.07 -15.04 8.61
C PRO A 57 -5.82 -13.67 9.25
N VAL A 58 -6.87 -13.07 9.79
CA VAL A 58 -6.85 -11.79 10.49
C VAL A 58 -6.55 -12.02 11.96
N CYS A 59 -5.78 -11.12 12.57
CA CYS A 59 -5.49 -11.17 13.99
C CYS A 59 -6.73 -10.78 14.80
N GLN A 60 -7.33 -11.75 15.49
CA GLN A 60 -8.51 -11.51 16.33
C GLN A 60 -8.19 -10.63 17.54
N ASP A 61 -6.98 -10.76 18.09
CA ASP A 61 -6.53 -9.95 19.22
C ASP A 61 -6.36 -8.49 18.78
N PHE A 62 -5.86 -8.24 17.58
CA PHE A 62 -5.75 -6.88 17.03
C PHE A 62 -7.13 -6.27 16.81
N ASN A 63 -8.08 -7.04 16.27
CA ASN A 63 -9.48 -6.62 16.12
C ASN A 63 -10.15 -6.28 17.46
N ARG A 64 -9.64 -6.82 18.59
CA ARG A 64 -10.10 -6.51 19.95
C ARG A 64 -9.29 -5.40 20.63
N GLY A 65 -8.25 -4.85 19.97
CA GLY A 65 -7.32 -3.87 20.55
C GLY A 65 -6.33 -4.46 21.56
N LEU A 66 -6.14 -5.78 21.56
CA LEU A 66 -5.30 -6.51 22.52
C LEU A 66 -3.94 -6.95 21.95
N CYS A 67 -3.77 -6.91 20.62
CA CYS A 67 -2.50 -7.30 19.98
C CYS A 67 -1.55 -6.11 19.81
N ASN A 68 -0.45 -6.12 20.56
CA ASN A 68 0.65 -5.15 20.41
C ASN A 68 1.96 -5.81 19.92
N ARG A 69 1.88 -7.04 19.38
CA ARG A 69 3.07 -7.77 18.94
C ARG A 69 3.54 -7.23 17.58
N PRO A 70 4.78 -6.74 17.46
CA PRO A 70 5.30 -6.29 16.17
C PRO A 70 5.51 -7.46 15.19
N ALA A 71 5.85 -8.65 15.72
CA ALA A 71 6.03 -9.88 14.93
C ALA A 71 4.76 -10.75 14.88
N CYS A 72 3.59 -10.15 14.65
CA CYS A 72 2.36 -10.91 14.51
C CYS A 72 2.29 -11.57 13.13
N ARG A 73 2.00 -12.88 13.10
CA ARG A 73 1.88 -13.67 11.85
C ARG A 73 0.52 -13.51 11.14
N PHE A 74 -0.41 -12.80 11.77
CA PHE A 74 -1.80 -12.63 11.30
C PHE A 74 -2.02 -11.20 10.82
N VAL A 75 -2.86 -11.00 9.80
CA VAL A 75 -3.09 -9.67 9.22
C VAL A 75 -3.72 -8.73 10.25
N HIS A 76 -3.15 -7.54 10.41
CA HIS A 76 -3.74 -6.45 11.16
C HIS A 76 -4.45 -5.52 10.17
N LEU A 77 -5.76 -5.36 10.32
CA LEU A 77 -6.55 -4.47 9.49
C LEU A 77 -7.01 -3.29 10.33
N GLN A 78 -6.82 -2.08 9.83
CA GLN A 78 -7.36 -0.90 10.49
C GLN A 78 -8.84 -0.76 10.11
N GLU A 79 -9.68 -0.40 11.08
CA GLU A 79 -11.09 -0.07 10.82
C GLU A 79 -11.13 1.12 9.84
N GLY A 80 -11.51 0.86 8.58
CA GLY A 80 -11.54 1.87 7.53
C GLY A 80 -11.03 1.41 6.16
N GLU A 81 -10.31 0.29 6.08
CA GLU A 81 -9.75 -0.23 4.82
C GLU A 81 -10.80 -0.69 3.80
N GLY A 82 -12.08 -0.78 4.17
CA GLY A 82 -13.16 -1.20 3.27
C GLY A 82 -13.05 -2.66 2.77
N VAL A 83 -12.14 -3.43 3.36
CA VAL A 83 -11.90 -4.84 3.04
C VAL A 83 -12.93 -5.71 3.75
N GLU A 84 -13.52 -6.66 3.02
CA GLU A 84 -14.47 -7.62 3.58
C GLU A 84 -13.72 -8.70 4.39
N VAL A 85 -14.07 -8.83 5.66
CA VAL A 85 -13.60 -9.92 6.55
C VAL A 85 -14.71 -10.96 6.66
N ILE A 86 -14.41 -12.21 6.26
CA ILE A 86 -15.32 -13.35 6.33
C ILE A 86 -14.63 -14.45 7.13
N ASP A 87 -15.28 -14.97 8.17
CA ASP A 87 -14.73 -16.03 9.04
C ASP A 87 -13.32 -15.74 9.57
N GLN A 88 -13.08 -14.49 9.99
CA GLN A 88 -11.78 -14.03 10.50
C GLN A 88 -10.65 -14.14 9.45
N ARG A 89 -11.01 -14.09 8.17
CA ARG A 89 -10.10 -14.10 7.02
C ARG A 89 -10.43 -12.96 6.07
N VAL A 90 -9.41 -12.44 5.41
CA VAL A 90 -9.57 -11.48 4.31
C VAL A 90 -9.15 -12.09 3.00
N ALA A 91 -9.87 -11.75 1.94
CA ALA A 91 -9.51 -12.13 0.58
C ALA A 91 -8.45 -11.15 0.02
N VAL A 92 -7.37 -11.70 -0.54
CA VAL A 92 -6.26 -10.94 -1.10
C VAL A 92 -6.58 -10.53 -2.54
N CYS A 93 -6.20 -9.30 -2.88
CA CYS A 93 -6.36 -8.79 -4.24
C CYS A 93 -5.25 -9.35 -5.15
N ARG A 94 -5.61 -10.34 -5.98
CA ARG A 94 -4.69 -10.91 -6.99
C ARG A 94 -4.18 -9.87 -8.00
N ASP A 95 -5.02 -8.90 -8.34
CA ASP A 95 -4.64 -7.82 -9.26
C ASP A 95 -3.61 -6.89 -8.60
N ALA A 96 -3.79 -6.54 -7.32
CA ALA A 96 -2.87 -5.67 -6.59
C ALA A 96 -1.51 -6.34 -6.37
N ALA A 97 -1.49 -7.64 -6.05
CA ALA A 97 -0.25 -8.41 -5.93
C ALA A 97 0.57 -8.45 -7.24
N LYS A 98 -0.09 -8.25 -8.40
CA LYS A 98 0.55 -8.12 -9.71
C LYS A 98 0.85 -6.67 -10.11
N GLY A 99 0.47 -5.69 -9.29
CA GLY A 99 0.56 -4.26 -9.61
C GLY A 99 -0.49 -3.77 -10.62
N GLN A 100 -1.62 -4.48 -10.74
CA GLN A 100 -2.68 -4.22 -11.72
C GLN A 100 -4.00 -3.71 -11.10
N CYS A 101 -4.21 -3.71 -9.76
CA CYS A 101 -5.40 -3.03 -9.16
C CYS A 101 -5.17 -1.51 -9.20
N CYS A 102 -6.05 -0.79 -9.89
CA CYS A 102 -6.09 0.68 -9.89
C CYS A 102 -7.39 1.24 -9.29
N ARG A 103 -8.21 0.41 -8.62
CA ARG A 103 -9.47 0.88 -8.05
C ARG A 103 -9.18 1.72 -6.80
N SER A 104 -9.86 2.85 -6.69
CA SER A 104 -9.79 3.75 -5.52
C SER A 104 -10.37 3.13 -4.25
N ALA A 105 -11.25 2.13 -4.38
CA ALA A 105 -11.76 1.31 -3.28
C ALA A 105 -11.80 -0.18 -3.72
N CYS A 106 -10.69 -0.90 -3.57
CA CYS A 106 -10.65 -2.35 -3.83
C CYS A 106 -11.22 -3.07 -2.57
N LYS A 107 -12.27 -3.89 -2.72
CA LYS A 107 -12.89 -4.67 -1.62
C LYS A 107 -12.01 -5.80 -1.04
N TYR A 108 -10.83 -5.98 -1.65
CA TYR A 108 -9.88 -7.05 -1.36
C TYR A 108 -8.61 -6.46 -0.76
N TYR A 109 -7.97 -7.19 0.14
CA TYR A 109 -6.77 -6.74 0.84
C TYR A 109 -5.59 -6.55 -0.12
N HIS A 110 -4.97 -5.36 -0.07
CA HIS A 110 -3.76 -5.03 -0.81
C HIS A 110 -2.55 -5.27 0.08
N ILE A 111 -1.62 -6.07 -0.39
CA ILE A 111 -0.42 -6.38 0.40
C ILE A 111 0.50 -5.16 0.35
N PRO A 112 0.80 -4.51 1.49
CA PRO A 112 1.56 -3.27 1.53
C PRO A 112 3.07 -3.49 1.32
N ILE A 113 3.52 -4.75 1.36
CA ILE A 113 4.88 -5.12 1.01
C ILE A 113 4.94 -5.51 -0.46
N ALA A 114 5.97 -5.05 -1.16
CA ALA A 114 6.31 -5.60 -2.47
C ALA A 114 6.73 -7.06 -2.27
N LEU A 115 5.82 -7.98 -2.52
CA LEU A 115 6.16 -9.39 -2.59
C LEU A 115 7.17 -9.57 -3.73
N PRO A 116 8.25 -10.34 -3.52
CA PRO A 116 9.10 -10.75 -4.63
C PRO A 116 8.23 -11.38 -5.73
N PRO A 117 8.54 -11.15 -7.01
CA PRO A 117 7.75 -11.65 -8.11
C PRO A 117 7.51 -13.16 -7.95
N ALA A 118 6.28 -13.64 -8.18
CA ALA A 118 5.96 -15.07 -8.11
C ALA A 118 6.97 -16.01 -8.82
N PRO A 119 7.57 -15.65 -9.97
CA PRO A 119 8.64 -16.44 -10.59
C PRO A 119 9.89 -16.62 -9.71
N VAL A 120 10.25 -15.60 -8.94
CA VAL A 120 11.41 -15.61 -8.03
C VAL A 120 11.10 -16.48 -6.81
N MET A 121 9.87 -16.42 -6.29
CA MET A 121 9.45 -17.27 -5.17
C MET A 121 9.41 -18.75 -5.55
N ALA A 122 8.84 -19.09 -6.72
CA ALA A 122 8.85 -20.46 -7.23
C ALA A 122 10.29 -20.98 -7.45
N ALA A 123 11.19 -20.14 -7.95
CA ALA A 123 12.59 -20.49 -8.14
C ALA A 123 13.30 -20.76 -6.80
N LEU A 124 13.09 -19.92 -5.77
CA LEU A 124 13.68 -20.12 -4.44
C LEU A 124 13.13 -21.37 -3.73
N ALA A 125 11.82 -21.64 -3.84
CA ALA A 125 11.21 -22.84 -3.29
C ALA A 125 11.83 -24.12 -3.89
N SER A 126 12.06 -24.14 -5.21
CA SER A 126 12.72 -25.26 -5.88
C SER A 126 14.19 -25.45 -5.48
N TYR A 127 14.90 -24.38 -5.12
CA TYR A 127 16.31 -24.45 -4.72
C TYR A 127 16.50 -24.99 -3.30
N LEU A 128 15.53 -24.77 -2.40
CA LEU A 128 15.58 -25.27 -1.01
C LEU A 128 15.13 -26.73 -0.86
N GLN A 129 14.65 -27.36 -1.93
CA GLN A 129 14.28 -28.78 -1.96
C GLN A 129 15.42 -29.71 -2.42
N HIS A 130 16.64 -29.19 -2.61
CA HIS A 130 17.84 -29.95 -3.00
C HIS A 130 18.89 -30.04 -1.88
#